data_AF-A0A3G6RQE8-F1
#
_entry.id   AF-A0A3G6RQE8-F1
#
_cell.length_a   1.000
_cell.length_b   1.000
_cell.length_c   1.000
_cell.angle_alpha   90.00
_cell.angle_beta   90.00
_cell.angle_gamma   90.00
#
_symmetry.space_group_name_H-M   'P 1'
#
loop_
_entity.id
_entity.type
_entity.pdbx_description
1 polymer ?
#
loop_
_entity_poly.entity_id
_entity_poly.type
_entity_poly.pdbx_seq_one_letter_code
_entity_poly.pdbx_strand_id
1 'polypeptide(L)'
;MNYAQTYPIGNYHNTRTATTTAIAPSVKRVRQLDAKAKRCKRSTERQTQISTDSNVANGFLNCTFLPKLKETKTVQACRKSDKTERDFFQSLSKLAEHYQIEPMHSKQFSYPYNMALAMSDMEEKLKQKVLDWEEIRLVQDSKKTYFVSEERYNTGATLFYIPVASLYRMLHNPKRKTNAHLLLSVCAYLYHIADIPYYRQEASYLYWMYEMMNDWVEQDDYTDETEVYLSEIKQAEYIGDYMEQRIYNRINLTVFEQRINGFKVKDDIDGECLSVAKEAFALYQTYPNENVFRNAKPNGEASEEDMENIIGMEKYISFYADHKGWLNETLIESVNNEIQEYGQMEEPIIQKQFDGRDITTNNLCFENRLFELLHKLSDILHTF
;
A
#
# COMPACT_ATOMS: atom_id res chain seq x y z
N MET A 1 -5.48 -54.56 -35.98
CA MET A 1 -5.72 -53.11 -36.18
C MET A 1 -4.37 -52.45 -35.95
N ASN A 2 -3.49 -52.19 -36.94
CA ASN A 2 -3.59 -51.25 -38.08
C ASN A 2 -4.27 -49.95 -37.59
N TYR A 3 -3.60 -48.80 -37.44
CA TYR A 3 -2.75 -48.11 -38.40
C TYR A 3 -1.65 -47.28 -37.74
N ALA A 4 -0.40 -47.44 -38.21
CA ALA A 4 0.66 -46.44 -38.12
C ALA A 4 0.94 -45.96 -39.55
N GLN A 5 0.86 -44.65 -39.79
CA GLN A 5 1.21 -44.06 -41.09
C GLN A 5 2.55 -43.31 -41.00
N THR A 6 3.49 -43.90 -41.72
CA THR A 6 4.72 -43.40 -42.35
C THR A 6 4.80 -41.90 -42.63
N TYR A 7 5.90 -41.29 -42.17
CA TYR A 7 6.45 -40.03 -42.71
C TYR A 7 7.48 -40.33 -43.82
N PRO A 8 7.40 -39.70 -45.01
CA PRO A 8 8.40 -39.88 -46.05
C PRO A 8 9.63 -39.00 -45.83
N ILE A 9 10.79 -39.66 -45.91
CA ILE A 9 12.15 -39.12 -45.94
C ILE A 9 12.34 -38.32 -47.24
N GLY A 10 12.69 -37.04 -47.11
CA GLY A 10 13.08 -36.16 -48.21
C GLY A 10 14.58 -35.85 -48.15
N ASN A 11 15.26 -36.07 -49.28
CA ASN A 11 16.71 -35.98 -49.48
C ASN A 11 17.32 -34.61 -49.11
N TYR A 12 18.41 -34.64 -48.34
CA TYR A 12 19.26 -33.49 -48.04
C TYR A 12 20.16 -33.14 -49.23
N HIS A 13 19.93 -31.98 -49.84
CA HIS A 13 20.92 -31.33 -50.71
C HIS A 13 21.56 -30.15 -49.95
N ASN A 14 22.87 -30.24 -49.73
CA ASN A 14 23.69 -29.16 -49.16
C ASN A 14 23.68 -27.94 -50.10
N THR A 15 23.07 -26.85 -49.63
CA THR A 15 23.10 -25.57 -50.34
C THR A 15 23.96 -24.58 -49.57
N ARG A 16 24.85 -23.91 -50.31
CA ARG A 16 25.89 -22.96 -49.87
C ARG A 16 25.42 -21.94 -48.83
N THR A 17 26.30 -21.68 -47.87
CA THR A 17 26.27 -20.58 -46.90
C THR A 17 26.07 -19.24 -47.61
N ALA A 18 24.99 -18.53 -47.29
CA ALA A 18 24.77 -17.17 -47.75
C ALA A 18 25.60 -16.20 -46.90
N THR A 19 26.43 -15.41 -47.57
CA THR A 19 27.31 -14.39 -47.00
C THR A 19 26.48 -13.28 -46.34
N THR A 20 26.86 -12.91 -45.12
CA THR A 20 26.26 -11.83 -44.33
C THR A 20 26.16 -10.53 -45.12
N THR A 21 24.96 -9.95 -45.17
CA THR A 21 24.71 -8.66 -45.81
C THR A 21 25.36 -7.54 -45.00
N ALA A 22 26.10 -6.67 -45.69
CA ALA A 22 26.87 -5.59 -45.07
C ALA A 22 25.97 -4.63 -44.27
N ILE A 23 26.47 -4.23 -43.10
CA ILE A 23 25.89 -3.25 -42.18
C ILE A 23 25.74 -1.91 -42.90
N ALA A 24 24.55 -1.30 -42.84
CA ALA A 24 24.31 0.04 -43.36
C ALA A 24 25.00 1.10 -42.46
N PRO A 25 25.70 2.09 -43.02
CA PRO A 25 26.44 3.09 -42.23
C PRO A 25 25.51 4.00 -41.43
N SER A 26 25.85 4.20 -40.15
CA SER A 26 25.15 5.02 -39.16
C SER A 26 25.48 6.52 -39.24
N VAL A 27 25.61 7.09 -40.45
CA VAL A 27 25.83 8.53 -40.64
C VAL A 27 25.11 9.01 -41.90
N LYS A 28 24.05 9.80 -41.75
CA LYS A 28 23.45 10.54 -42.88
C LYS A 28 24.48 11.53 -43.43
N ARG A 29 24.83 11.37 -44.71
CA ARG A 29 25.71 12.26 -45.48
C ARG A 29 25.23 13.71 -45.39
N VAL A 30 26.14 14.60 -45.00
CA VAL A 30 26.01 16.05 -45.21
C VAL A 30 25.93 16.31 -46.72
N ARG A 31 24.89 17.02 -47.17
CA ARG A 31 24.70 17.38 -48.58
C ARG A 31 25.80 18.38 -49.00
N GLN A 32 26.44 18.13 -50.13
CA GLN A 32 27.35 19.10 -50.75
C GLN A 32 26.53 20.33 -51.21
N LEU A 33 27.02 21.52 -50.90
CA LEU A 33 26.43 22.79 -51.30
C LEU A 33 26.59 22.99 -52.82
N ASP A 34 25.47 23.14 -53.52
CA ASP A 34 25.41 23.58 -54.91
C ASP A 34 25.68 25.08 -54.98
N ALA A 35 26.94 25.46 -55.25
CA ALA A 35 27.39 26.63 -56.00
C ALA A 35 28.76 27.15 -55.51
N LYS A 36 29.66 27.45 -56.46
CA LYS A 36 30.85 28.26 -56.19
C LYS A 36 30.44 29.69 -55.86
N ALA A 37 30.67 30.12 -54.63
CA ALA A 37 30.50 31.52 -54.23
C ALA A 37 31.43 32.43 -55.07
N LYS A 38 30.84 33.40 -55.77
CA LYS A 38 31.60 34.51 -56.39
C LYS A 38 32.29 35.30 -55.26
N ARG A 39 33.60 35.53 -55.40
CA ARG A 39 34.42 36.25 -54.43
C ARG A 39 33.99 37.71 -54.33
N CYS A 40 33.31 38.11 -53.25
CA CYS A 40 33.00 39.50 -52.96
C CYS A 40 34.25 40.24 -52.44
N LYS A 41 34.42 41.50 -52.86
CA LYS A 41 35.48 42.42 -52.40
C LYS A 41 35.42 42.58 -50.88
N ARG A 42 36.60 42.65 -50.22
CA ARG A 42 36.71 42.95 -48.79
C ARG A 42 36.22 44.38 -48.52
N SER A 43 35.20 44.55 -47.68
CA SER A 43 34.86 45.80 -47.02
C SER A 43 35.62 45.91 -45.69
N THR A 44 36.06 47.12 -45.34
CA THR A 44 36.90 47.43 -44.16
C THR A 44 36.06 47.79 -42.92
N GLU A 45 34.79 47.41 -42.89
CA GLU A 45 33.88 47.67 -41.77
C GLU A 45 33.41 46.35 -41.17
N ARG A 46 33.61 46.22 -39.85
CA ARG A 46 33.18 45.07 -39.06
C ARG A 46 31.65 45.15 -38.92
N GLN A 47 30.93 44.07 -39.25
CA GLN A 47 29.50 43.99 -38.93
C GLN A 47 29.32 44.06 -37.41
N THR A 48 28.38 44.89 -36.94
CA THR A 48 28.01 44.97 -35.54
C THR A 48 27.58 43.59 -35.05
N GLN A 49 28.17 43.12 -33.96
CA GLN A 49 27.87 41.82 -33.38
C GLN A 49 26.44 41.84 -32.84
N ILE A 50 25.50 41.25 -33.59
CA ILE A 50 24.16 40.93 -33.08
C ILE A 50 24.26 39.54 -32.48
N SER A 51 24.54 39.44 -31.18
CA SER A 51 24.30 38.20 -30.44
C SER A 51 22.81 38.08 -30.17
N THR A 52 22.24 36.91 -30.39
CA THR A 52 20.93 36.58 -29.83
C THR A 52 21.04 36.68 -28.30
N ASP A 53 20.11 37.39 -27.67
CA ASP A 53 20.09 37.60 -26.22
C ASP A 53 20.21 36.25 -25.49
N SER A 54 21.28 36.05 -24.73
CA SER A 54 21.69 34.74 -24.22
C SER A 54 20.86 34.25 -23.02
N ASN A 55 19.64 34.76 -22.84
CA ASN A 55 18.74 34.41 -21.72
C ASN A 55 17.54 33.53 -22.13
N VAL A 56 17.46 33.06 -23.38
CA VAL A 56 16.29 32.26 -23.84
C VAL A 56 16.40 30.77 -23.50
N ALA A 57 17.53 30.28 -22.96
CA ALA A 57 17.71 28.86 -22.65
C ALA A 57 16.79 28.34 -21.52
N ASN A 58 16.32 29.23 -20.64
CA ASN A 58 15.45 28.88 -19.51
C ASN A 58 13.96 29.15 -19.77
N GLY A 59 13.57 29.58 -20.98
CA GLY A 59 12.17 29.91 -21.29
C GLY A 59 11.23 28.73 -21.03
N PHE A 60 11.66 27.52 -21.35
CA PHE A 60 10.89 26.29 -21.08
C PHE A 60 10.67 26.02 -19.59
N LEU A 61 11.64 26.36 -18.73
CA LEU A 61 11.54 26.16 -17.27
C LEU A 61 10.60 27.17 -16.60
N ASN A 62 10.32 28.29 -17.27
CA ASN A 62 9.36 29.30 -16.82
C ASN A 62 7.98 29.15 -17.49
N CYS A 63 7.78 28.14 -18.34
CA CYS A 63 6.50 27.86 -18.97
C CYS A 63 5.68 26.88 -18.13
N THR A 64 4.58 27.36 -17.54
CA THR A 64 3.57 26.48 -16.95
C THR A 64 2.69 25.94 -18.07
N PHE A 65 2.73 24.63 -18.32
CA PHE A 65 1.84 23.98 -19.27
C PHE A 65 0.50 23.67 -18.59
N LEU A 66 -0.61 23.87 -19.30
CA LEU A 66 -1.91 23.42 -18.83
C LEU A 66 -1.91 21.89 -18.72
N PRO A 67 -2.52 21.32 -17.66
CA PRO A 67 -2.60 19.87 -17.50
C PRO A 67 -3.27 19.25 -18.73
N LYS A 68 -2.61 18.26 -19.31
CA LYS A 68 -3.20 17.44 -20.39
C LYS A 68 -3.83 16.21 -19.76
N LEU A 69 -5.11 16.00 -20.05
CA LEU A 69 -5.80 14.76 -19.69
C LEU A 69 -5.10 13.59 -20.41
N LYS A 70 -4.59 12.61 -19.66
CA LYS A 70 -3.98 11.41 -20.23
C LYS A 70 -5.09 10.57 -20.86
N GLU A 71 -5.18 10.59 -22.20
CA GLU A 71 -6.14 9.77 -22.94
C GLU A 71 -5.70 8.30 -22.89
N THR A 72 -6.34 7.48 -22.06
CA THR A 72 -6.26 6.02 -22.17
C THR A 72 -7.01 5.56 -23.42
N LYS A 73 -6.75 4.34 -23.95
CA LYS A 73 -7.39 3.83 -25.18
C LYS A 73 -8.93 3.88 -25.13
N THR A 74 -9.53 3.92 -23.94
CA THR A 74 -10.97 4.12 -23.70
C THR A 74 -11.46 5.53 -24.00
N VAL A 75 -10.62 6.57 -23.84
CA VAL A 75 -10.97 7.99 -24.11
C VAL A 75 -11.08 8.29 -25.61
N GLN A 76 -10.39 7.52 -26.46
CA GLN A 76 -10.39 7.71 -27.92
C GLN A 76 -11.73 7.34 -28.60
N ALA A 77 -12.60 6.59 -27.92
CA ALA A 77 -13.93 6.21 -28.43
C ALA A 77 -15.02 7.30 -28.25
N CYS A 78 -14.71 8.42 -27.60
CA CYS A 78 -15.68 9.47 -27.27
C CYS A 78 -15.93 10.45 -28.44
N ARG A 79 -16.70 10.02 -29.45
CA ARG A 79 -17.48 10.95 -30.29
C ARG A 79 -18.82 11.29 -29.63
N LYS A 80 -18.81 11.88 -28.42
CA LYS A 80 -19.95 12.54 -27.73
C LYS A 80 -19.48 13.55 -26.65
N SER A 81 -18.75 14.60 -27.04
CA SER A 81 -18.14 15.60 -26.12
C SER A 81 -19.12 16.17 -25.09
N ASP A 82 -20.30 16.60 -25.52
CA ASP A 82 -21.20 17.41 -24.68
C ASP A 82 -21.86 16.60 -23.56
N LYS A 83 -22.13 15.31 -23.82
CA LYS A 83 -22.69 14.42 -22.80
C LYS A 83 -21.64 14.13 -21.73
N THR A 84 -20.43 13.79 -22.14
CA THR A 84 -19.32 13.49 -21.23
C THR A 84 -18.97 14.70 -20.37
N GLU A 85 -18.90 15.88 -20.97
CA GLU A 85 -18.63 17.13 -20.24
C GLU A 85 -19.74 17.47 -19.24
N ARG A 86 -21.00 17.34 -19.63
CA ARG A 86 -22.14 17.56 -18.72
C ARG A 86 -22.14 16.59 -17.55
N ASP A 87 -21.97 15.30 -17.82
CA ASP A 87 -21.99 14.25 -16.80
C ASP A 87 -20.79 14.44 -15.84
N PHE A 88 -19.62 14.83 -16.36
CA PHE A 88 -18.45 15.24 -15.57
C PHE A 88 -18.78 16.37 -14.59
N PHE A 89 -19.30 17.49 -15.06
CA PHE A 89 -19.57 18.64 -14.18
C PHE A 89 -20.70 18.36 -13.19
N GLN A 90 -21.67 17.52 -13.56
CA GLN A 90 -22.70 17.08 -12.63
C GLN A 90 -22.11 16.23 -11.50
N SER A 91 -21.21 15.32 -11.83
CA SER A 91 -20.52 14.49 -10.84
C SER A 91 -19.56 15.32 -9.97
N LEU A 92 -18.85 16.28 -10.58
CA LEU A 92 -17.98 17.24 -9.89
C LEU A 92 -18.74 18.03 -8.83
N SER A 93 -19.94 18.53 -9.16
CA SER A 93 -20.76 19.28 -8.19
C SER A 93 -21.15 18.44 -6.98
N LYS A 94 -21.46 17.15 -7.17
CA LYS A 94 -21.78 16.24 -6.06
C LYS A 94 -20.57 15.94 -5.19
N LEU A 95 -19.41 15.74 -5.83
CA LEU A 95 -18.15 15.55 -5.13
C LEU A 95 -17.78 16.78 -4.29
N ALA A 96 -17.90 17.96 -4.90
CA ALA A 96 -17.70 19.25 -4.25
C ALA A 96 -18.66 19.46 -3.06
N GLU A 97 -19.95 19.13 -3.21
CA GLU A 97 -20.94 19.23 -2.14
C GLU A 97 -20.61 18.29 -0.97
N HIS A 98 -20.30 17.03 -1.25
CA HIS A 98 -19.98 16.01 -0.25
C HIS A 98 -18.78 16.41 0.62
N TYR A 99 -17.69 16.86 -0.02
CA TYR A 99 -16.50 17.31 0.69
C TYR A 99 -16.56 18.79 1.10
N GLN A 100 -17.64 19.51 0.82
CA GLN A 100 -17.80 20.95 1.06
C GLN A 100 -16.61 21.77 0.51
N ILE A 101 -16.26 21.53 -0.74
CA ILE A 101 -15.17 22.19 -1.46
C ILE A 101 -15.79 23.05 -2.56
N GLU A 102 -15.33 24.30 -2.70
CA GLU A 102 -15.72 25.13 -3.84
C GLU A 102 -14.84 24.82 -5.05
N PRO A 103 -15.37 24.25 -6.15
CA PRO A 103 -14.58 23.91 -7.32
C PRO A 103 -14.22 25.16 -8.14
N MET A 104 -13.08 25.14 -8.83
CA MET A 104 -12.68 26.20 -9.76
C MET A 104 -13.73 26.41 -10.85
N HIS A 105 -13.96 27.68 -11.21
CA HIS A 105 -14.77 28.08 -12.36
C HIS A 105 -14.02 27.79 -13.68
N SER A 106 -13.98 26.53 -14.10
CA SER A 106 -13.23 26.10 -15.29
C SER A 106 -14.04 26.04 -16.59
N LYS A 107 -15.37 26.21 -16.53
CA LYS A 107 -16.27 26.15 -17.70
C LYS A 107 -15.98 27.19 -18.80
N GLN A 108 -15.20 28.23 -18.46
CA GLN A 108 -14.74 29.24 -19.42
C GLN A 108 -13.68 28.73 -20.41
N PHE A 109 -13.03 27.60 -20.10
CA PHE A 109 -12.02 26.99 -20.97
C PHE A 109 -12.66 26.00 -21.95
N SER A 110 -12.01 25.77 -23.09
CA SER A 110 -12.47 24.82 -24.10
C SER A 110 -12.21 23.37 -23.66
N TYR A 111 -13.09 22.44 -24.06
CA TYR A 111 -12.84 21.01 -23.93
C TYR A 111 -11.52 20.60 -24.61
N PRO A 112 -10.68 19.72 -24.01
CA PRO A 112 -10.84 19.05 -22.70
C PRO A 112 -10.20 19.82 -21.51
N TYR A 113 -9.69 21.04 -21.73
CA TYR A 113 -8.92 21.78 -20.72
C TYR A 113 -9.77 22.24 -19.54
N ASN A 114 -11.04 22.55 -19.74
CA ASN A 114 -11.98 22.83 -18.65
C ASN A 114 -12.08 21.67 -17.64
N MET A 115 -12.16 20.43 -18.12
CA MET A 115 -12.23 19.24 -17.28
C MET A 115 -10.88 18.98 -16.60
N ALA A 116 -9.77 19.06 -17.34
CA ALA A 116 -8.44 18.85 -16.78
C ALA A 116 -8.11 19.85 -15.66
N LEU A 117 -8.46 21.13 -15.85
CA LEU A 117 -8.27 22.17 -14.82
C LEU A 117 -9.16 21.95 -13.60
N ALA A 118 -10.44 21.59 -13.81
CA ALA A 118 -11.33 21.26 -12.70
C ALA A 118 -10.85 20.04 -11.89
N MET A 119 -10.37 19.01 -12.57
CA MET A 119 -9.86 17.80 -11.92
C MET A 119 -8.61 18.10 -11.10
N SER A 120 -7.64 18.82 -11.68
CA SER A 120 -6.41 19.23 -10.98
C SER A 120 -6.70 20.10 -9.75
N ASP A 121 -7.60 21.07 -9.86
CA ASP A 121 -8.01 21.93 -8.74
C ASP A 121 -8.68 21.12 -7.61
N MET A 122 -9.55 20.17 -7.98
CA MET A 122 -10.19 19.31 -6.97
C MET A 122 -9.21 18.37 -6.30
N GLU A 123 -8.28 17.76 -7.04
CA GLU A 123 -7.23 16.92 -6.44
C GLU A 123 -6.42 17.70 -5.40
N GLU A 124 -5.97 18.92 -5.72
CA GLU A 124 -5.22 19.76 -4.78
C GLU A 124 -6.03 20.09 -3.52
N LYS A 125 -7.30 20.43 -3.67
CA LYS A 125 -8.17 20.77 -2.54
C LYS A 125 -8.53 19.56 -1.68
N LEU A 126 -8.73 18.39 -2.29
CA LEU A 126 -8.99 17.15 -1.57
C LEU A 126 -7.78 16.71 -0.77
N LYS A 127 -6.57 16.73 -1.38
CA LYS A 127 -5.29 16.47 -0.70
C LYS A 127 -5.10 17.28 0.58
N GLN A 128 -5.60 18.53 0.58
CA GLN A 128 -5.47 19.42 1.74
C GLN A 128 -6.55 19.20 2.81
N LYS A 129 -7.70 18.65 2.44
CA LYS A 129 -8.90 18.61 3.30
C LYS A 129 -9.20 17.22 3.86
N VAL A 130 -8.92 16.17 3.09
CA VAL A 130 -9.26 14.79 3.43
C VAL A 130 -7.98 14.08 3.86
N LEU A 131 -7.96 13.58 5.10
CA LEU A 131 -6.77 12.98 5.71
C LEU A 131 -6.26 11.78 4.90
N ASP A 132 -7.15 10.83 4.63
CA ASP A 132 -6.83 9.56 3.95
C ASP A 132 -6.99 9.67 2.43
N TRP A 133 -6.80 10.85 1.83
CA TRP A 133 -7.03 11.01 0.40
C TRP A 133 -5.97 10.25 -0.42
N GLU A 134 -6.43 9.44 -1.39
CA GLU A 134 -5.55 8.73 -2.32
C GLU A 134 -5.65 9.30 -3.73
N GLU A 135 -6.84 9.22 -4.33
CA GLU A 135 -7.06 9.69 -5.69
C GLU A 135 -8.54 9.97 -5.99
N ILE A 136 -8.77 10.68 -7.10
CA ILE A 136 -10.07 10.70 -7.77
C ILE A 136 -9.90 10.16 -9.18
N ARG A 137 -10.81 9.27 -9.58
CA ARG A 137 -10.85 8.69 -10.93
C ARG A 137 -12.13 9.07 -11.64
N LEU A 138 -12.02 9.34 -12.94
CA LEU A 138 -13.19 9.53 -13.79
C LEU A 138 -13.54 8.20 -14.45
N VAL A 139 -14.65 7.60 -14.03
CA VAL A 139 -15.13 6.32 -14.54
C VAL A 139 -16.26 6.56 -15.54
N GLN A 140 -16.24 5.81 -16.63
CA GLN A 140 -17.29 5.82 -17.63
C GLN A 140 -17.96 4.45 -17.67
N ASP A 141 -19.18 4.39 -17.13
CA ASP A 141 -20.09 3.28 -17.40
C ASP A 141 -20.78 3.53 -18.76
N SER A 142 -21.25 2.47 -19.40
CA SER A 142 -22.00 2.42 -20.66
C SER A 142 -23.05 3.53 -20.85
N LYS A 143 -23.57 4.12 -19.77
CA LYS A 143 -24.60 5.16 -19.78
C LYS A 143 -24.17 6.53 -19.24
N LYS A 144 -23.12 6.65 -18.42
CA LYS A 144 -22.78 7.89 -17.71
C LYS A 144 -21.31 7.95 -17.29
N THR A 145 -20.79 9.18 -17.20
CA THR A 145 -19.46 9.46 -16.68
C THR A 145 -19.57 10.06 -15.28
N TYR A 146 -18.80 9.55 -14.31
CA TYR A 146 -18.83 10.01 -12.92
C TYR A 146 -17.49 9.84 -12.22
N PHE A 147 -17.29 10.58 -11.13
CA PHE A 147 -16.13 10.46 -10.28
C PHE A 147 -16.26 9.30 -9.28
N VAL A 148 -15.14 8.64 -9.03
CA VAL A 148 -14.91 7.79 -7.87
C VAL A 148 -13.81 8.44 -7.06
N SER A 149 -14.07 8.74 -5.78
CA SER A 149 -13.02 9.14 -4.84
C SER A 149 -12.59 7.94 -4.05
N GLU A 150 -11.28 7.77 -3.92
CA GLU A 150 -10.67 6.75 -3.11
C GLU A 150 -10.01 7.38 -1.88
N GLU A 151 -10.32 6.80 -0.72
CA GLU A 151 -9.68 7.10 0.55
C GLU A 151 -8.95 5.83 1.02
N ARG A 152 -7.69 5.95 1.41
CA ARG A 152 -6.82 4.84 1.76
C ARG A 152 -5.96 5.16 2.97
N TYR A 153 -5.92 4.24 3.92
CA TYR A 153 -4.89 4.24 4.97
C TYR A 153 -3.67 3.47 4.45
N ASN A 154 -2.57 4.18 4.19
CA ASN A 154 -1.34 3.58 3.68
C ASN A 154 -0.56 2.93 4.83
N THR A 155 -0.47 1.60 4.85
CA THR A 155 0.26 0.83 5.87
C THR A 155 1.77 0.77 5.60
N GLY A 156 2.18 1.18 4.39
CA GLY A 156 3.56 1.11 3.94
C GLY A 156 4.08 -0.33 3.92
N ALA A 157 5.35 -0.51 4.29
CA ALA A 157 5.99 -1.82 4.43
C ALA A 157 6.03 -2.28 5.90
N THR A 158 5.06 -1.87 6.72
CA THR A 158 5.06 -2.12 8.16
C THR A 158 4.45 -3.47 8.50
N LEU A 159 5.18 -4.32 9.23
CA LEU A 159 4.63 -5.49 9.89
C LEU A 159 4.06 -5.10 11.27
N PHE A 160 2.75 -5.18 11.42
CA PHE A 160 2.04 -4.91 12.69
C PHE A 160 2.02 -6.17 13.55
N TYR A 161 3.21 -6.62 13.95
CA TYR A 161 3.39 -7.81 14.78
C TYR A 161 3.47 -7.46 16.28
N ILE A 162 2.60 -8.08 17.08
CA ILE A 162 2.45 -7.79 18.51
C ILE A 162 3.13 -8.89 19.34
N PRO A 163 4.29 -8.63 19.99
CA PRO A 163 5.09 -9.69 20.63
C PRO A 163 4.48 -10.13 21.97
N VAL A 164 4.05 -11.39 22.05
CA VAL A 164 3.38 -11.90 23.26
C VAL A 164 4.36 -12.28 24.37
N ALA A 165 5.61 -12.62 24.03
CA ALA A 165 6.66 -12.91 25.00
C ALA A 165 7.01 -11.70 25.85
N SER A 166 6.96 -10.48 25.29
CA SER A 166 7.11 -9.24 26.05
C SER A 166 6.05 -9.11 27.14
N LEU A 167 4.79 -9.39 26.81
CA LEU A 167 3.69 -9.38 27.78
C LEU A 167 3.86 -10.49 28.84
N TYR A 168 4.34 -11.67 28.43
CA TYR A 168 4.70 -12.76 29.34
C TYR A 168 5.79 -12.33 30.34
N ARG A 169 6.87 -11.69 29.88
CA ARG A 169 7.94 -11.15 30.75
C ARG A 169 7.39 -10.13 31.73
N MET A 170 6.50 -9.24 31.29
CA MET A 170 5.87 -8.25 32.17
C MET A 170 5.02 -8.90 33.26
N LEU A 171 4.28 -9.97 32.96
CA LEU A 171 3.49 -10.73 33.96
C LEU A 171 4.38 -11.36 35.04
N HIS A 172 5.59 -11.78 34.68
CA HIS A 172 6.56 -12.41 35.57
C HIS A 172 7.45 -11.39 36.30
N ASN A 173 7.37 -10.11 35.95
CA ASN A 173 8.06 -9.03 36.65
C ASN A 173 7.12 -8.38 37.69
N PRO A 174 7.40 -8.50 39.01
CA PRO A 174 6.55 -7.91 40.04
C PRO A 174 6.33 -6.40 39.90
N LYS A 175 7.28 -5.67 39.31
CA LYS A 175 7.16 -4.22 39.08
C LYS A 175 6.21 -3.87 37.94
N ARG A 176 6.07 -4.77 36.94
CA ARG A 176 5.30 -4.54 35.70
C ARG A 176 4.04 -5.40 35.59
N LYS A 177 3.78 -6.28 36.56
CA LYS A 177 2.61 -7.16 36.56
C LYS A 177 1.27 -6.43 36.43
N THR A 178 1.13 -5.26 37.06
CA THR A 178 -0.10 -4.46 36.96
C THR A 178 -0.29 -3.92 35.54
N ASN A 179 0.78 -3.43 34.91
CA ASN A 179 0.79 -2.97 33.52
C ASN A 179 0.41 -4.13 32.59
N ALA A 180 0.99 -5.32 32.82
CA ALA A 180 0.66 -6.50 32.05
C ALA A 180 -0.82 -6.88 32.15
N HIS A 181 -1.44 -6.78 33.33
CA HIS A 181 -2.89 -6.99 33.47
C HIS A 181 -3.72 -5.94 32.72
N LEU A 182 -3.25 -4.69 32.66
CA LEU A 182 -3.90 -3.65 31.88
C LEU A 182 -3.79 -3.93 30.36
N LEU A 183 -2.59 -4.26 29.89
CA LEU A 183 -2.34 -4.60 28.48
C LEU A 183 -2.98 -5.92 28.06
N LEU A 184 -3.21 -6.87 28.97
CA LEU A 184 -4.04 -8.05 28.69
C LEU A 184 -5.46 -7.67 28.29
N SER A 185 -6.03 -6.60 28.85
CA SER A 185 -7.34 -6.10 28.40
C SER A 185 -7.28 -5.48 27.01
N VAL A 186 -6.20 -4.78 26.68
CA VAL A 186 -5.95 -4.28 25.32
C VAL A 186 -5.84 -5.45 24.34
N CYS A 187 -5.00 -6.44 24.64
CA CYS A 187 -4.82 -7.62 23.78
C CYS A 187 -6.11 -8.42 23.63
N ALA A 188 -6.93 -8.55 24.69
CA ALA A 188 -8.23 -9.20 24.59
C ALA A 188 -9.20 -8.45 23.67
N TYR A 189 -9.15 -7.11 23.63
CA TYR A 189 -9.92 -6.32 22.65
C TYR A 189 -9.41 -6.55 21.24
N LEU A 190 -8.10 -6.48 21.04
CA LEU A 190 -7.47 -6.69 19.74
C LEU A 190 -7.76 -8.10 19.19
N TYR A 191 -7.76 -9.11 20.05
CA TYR A 191 -8.05 -10.49 19.69
C TYR A 191 -9.54 -10.75 19.41
N HIS A 192 -10.47 -10.35 20.30
CA HIS A 192 -11.89 -10.73 20.17
C HIS A 192 -12.71 -9.79 19.29
N ILE A 193 -12.34 -8.51 19.24
CA ILE A 193 -13.17 -7.46 18.62
C ILE A 193 -12.50 -6.93 17.36
N ALA A 194 -11.23 -6.51 17.45
CA ALA A 194 -10.49 -6.08 16.28
C ALA A 194 -10.10 -7.25 15.36
N ASP A 195 -10.26 -8.49 15.82
CA ASP A 195 -10.08 -9.74 15.08
C ASP A 195 -8.64 -9.96 14.59
N ILE A 196 -7.64 -9.53 15.37
CA ILE A 196 -6.23 -9.70 14.99
C ILE A 196 -5.82 -11.19 15.14
N PRO A 197 -5.29 -11.81 14.09
CA PRO A 197 -4.84 -13.21 14.10
C PRO A 197 -3.81 -13.51 15.18
N TYR A 198 -3.80 -14.76 15.65
CA TYR A 198 -2.84 -15.24 16.64
C TYR A 198 -2.00 -16.39 16.08
N TYR A 199 -0.67 -16.27 16.10
CA TYR A 199 0.26 -17.20 15.43
C TYR A 199 0.20 -18.68 15.88
N ARG A 200 -0.47 -19.00 16.99
CA ARG A 200 -0.68 -20.39 17.44
C ARG A 200 -1.96 -21.03 16.87
N GLN A 201 -2.69 -20.30 16.03
CA GLN A 201 -3.90 -20.80 15.38
C GLN A 201 -3.58 -21.29 13.97
N GLU A 202 -3.97 -22.53 13.64
CA GLU A 202 -3.77 -23.13 12.31
C GLU A 202 -4.34 -22.31 11.14
N ALA A 203 -5.36 -21.48 11.41
CA ALA A 203 -5.97 -20.59 10.43
C ALA A 203 -5.13 -19.32 10.15
N SER A 204 -4.11 -19.05 10.96
CA SER A 204 -3.27 -17.85 10.82
C SER A 204 -2.07 -18.11 9.91
N TYR A 205 -1.68 -17.09 9.14
CA TYR A 205 -0.49 -17.15 8.28
C TYR A 205 0.78 -17.44 9.10
N LEU A 206 0.97 -16.75 10.23
CA LEU A 206 2.16 -16.91 11.04
C LEU A 206 2.31 -18.32 11.64
N TYR A 207 1.23 -19.04 11.90
CA TYR A 207 1.32 -20.45 12.32
C TYR A 207 2.14 -21.27 11.34
N TRP A 208 1.83 -21.16 10.05
CA TRP A 208 2.55 -21.88 8.99
C TRP A 208 3.99 -21.42 8.82
N MET A 209 4.27 -20.13 9.06
CA MET A 209 5.65 -19.65 9.08
C MET A 209 6.46 -20.29 10.21
N TYR A 210 5.88 -20.42 11.41
CA TYR A 210 6.55 -21.09 12.53
C TYR A 210 6.73 -22.60 12.30
N GLU A 211 5.72 -23.28 11.74
CA GLU A 211 5.84 -24.70 11.36
C GLU A 211 6.96 -24.91 10.33
N MET A 212 7.01 -24.07 9.29
CA MET A 212 8.06 -24.13 8.27
C MET A 212 9.46 -23.94 8.87
N MET A 213 9.62 -23.00 9.80
CA MET A 213 10.91 -22.79 10.49
C MET A 213 11.28 -24.00 11.37
N ASN A 214 10.31 -24.66 12.00
CA ASN A 214 10.58 -25.89 12.74
C ASN A 214 11.05 -27.02 11.81
N ASP A 215 10.37 -27.21 10.68
CA ASP A 215 10.74 -28.20 9.68
C ASP A 215 12.17 -27.99 9.13
N TRP A 216 12.57 -26.72 8.91
CA TRP A 216 13.93 -26.40 8.46
C TRP A 216 14.99 -26.81 9.49
N VAL A 217 14.77 -26.49 10.77
CA VAL A 217 15.71 -26.84 11.84
C VAL A 217 15.80 -28.36 12.05
N GLU A 218 14.70 -29.09 11.85
CA GLU A 218 14.68 -30.56 11.97
C GLU A 218 15.38 -31.27 10.80
N GLN A 219 15.38 -30.67 9.61
CA GLN A 219 15.94 -31.28 8.39
C GLN A 219 17.42 -30.94 8.15
N ASP A 220 17.91 -29.84 8.72
CA ASP A 220 19.31 -29.42 8.58
C ASP A 220 20.28 -30.34 9.35
N ASP A 221 21.55 -30.32 8.93
CA ASP A 221 22.61 -31.07 9.61
C ASP A 221 22.71 -30.62 11.07
N TYR A 222 22.64 -31.57 12.00
CA TYR A 222 22.65 -31.27 13.44
C TYR A 222 23.98 -30.61 13.83
N THR A 223 23.90 -29.37 14.31
CA THR A 223 25.02 -28.59 14.85
C THR A 223 24.75 -28.18 16.30
N ASP A 224 25.76 -27.62 16.97
CA ASP A 224 25.60 -27.07 18.32
C ASP A 224 24.57 -25.92 18.36
N GLU A 225 24.31 -25.25 17.22
CA GLU A 225 23.33 -24.16 17.10
C GLU A 225 21.89 -24.69 16.97
N THR A 226 21.71 -25.90 16.44
CA THR A 226 20.40 -26.57 16.29
C THR A 226 19.67 -26.68 17.64
N GLU A 227 20.39 -26.96 18.74
CA GLU A 227 19.78 -27.03 20.07
C GLU A 227 19.23 -25.69 20.54
N VAL A 228 19.92 -24.59 20.25
CA VAL A 228 19.49 -23.24 20.60
C VAL A 228 18.21 -22.89 19.83
N TYR A 229 18.19 -23.15 18.52
CA TYR A 229 17.03 -22.88 17.66
C TYR A 229 15.79 -23.66 18.10
N LEU A 230 15.94 -24.97 18.33
CA LEU A 230 14.86 -25.81 18.86
C LEU A 230 14.37 -25.32 20.23
N SER A 231 15.27 -24.76 21.05
CA SER A 231 14.89 -24.20 22.35
C SER A 231 14.08 -22.91 22.21
N GLU A 232 14.41 -22.03 21.26
CA GLU A 232 13.64 -20.81 20.97
C GLU A 232 12.25 -21.15 20.44
N ILE A 233 12.16 -22.12 19.51
CA ILE A 233 10.87 -22.61 18.98
C ILE A 233 10.01 -23.12 20.14
N LYS A 234 10.51 -24.05 20.95
CA LYS A 234 9.76 -24.60 22.10
C LYS A 234 9.32 -23.53 23.09
N GLN A 235 10.15 -22.50 23.30
CA GLN A 235 9.79 -21.37 24.15
C GLN A 235 8.66 -20.54 23.52
N ALA A 236 8.74 -20.26 22.22
CA ALA A 236 7.69 -19.58 21.49
C ALA A 236 6.36 -20.34 21.61
N GLU A 237 6.34 -21.65 21.36
CA GLU A 237 5.15 -22.47 21.49
C GLU A 237 4.54 -22.40 22.89
N TYR A 238 5.36 -22.69 23.92
CA TYR A 238 4.90 -22.69 25.30
C TYR A 238 4.37 -21.32 25.75
N ILE A 239 5.10 -20.25 25.44
CA ILE A 239 4.69 -18.88 25.79
C ILE A 239 3.44 -18.48 25.02
N GLY A 240 3.36 -18.82 23.73
CA GLY A 240 2.20 -18.59 22.87
C GLY A 240 0.95 -19.21 23.44
N ASP A 241 0.96 -20.52 23.67
CA ASP A 241 -0.21 -21.25 24.18
C ASP A 241 -0.63 -20.71 25.57
N TYR A 242 0.35 -20.40 26.42
CA TYR A 242 0.10 -19.82 27.74
C TYR A 242 -0.53 -18.42 27.65
N MET A 243 -0.03 -17.57 26.75
CA MET A 243 -0.50 -16.21 26.61
C MET A 243 -1.85 -16.14 25.90
N GLU A 244 -2.10 -17.00 24.90
CA GLU A 244 -3.39 -17.06 24.23
C GLU A 244 -4.51 -17.37 25.22
N GLN A 245 -4.34 -18.37 26.11
CA GLN A 245 -5.35 -18.68 27.14
C GLN A 245 -5.70 -17.46 28.01
N ARG A 246 -4.71 -16.60 28.30
CA ARG A 246 -4.91 -15.38 29.08
C ARG A 246 -5.58 -14.28 28.27
N ILE A 247 -5.19 -14.10 27.02
CA ILE A 247 -5.76 -13.09 26.11
C ILE A 247 -7.20 -13.46 25.73
N TYR A 248 -7.44 -14.72 25.42
CA TYR A 248 -8.74 -15.29 25.07
C TYR A 248 -9.78 -15.11 26.17
N ASN A 249 -9.38 -14.99 27.44
CA ASN A 249 -10.33 -14.85 28.53
C ASN A 249 -11.10 -13.52 28.46
N ARG A 250 -12.39 -13.59 28.07
CA ARG A 250 -13.30 -12.45 27.93
C ARG A 250 -13.52 -11.64 29.21
N ILE A 251 -13.19 -12.18 30.39
CA ILE A 251 -13.19 -11.42 31.64
C ILE A 251 -12.34 -10.14 31.49
N ASN A 252 -11.25 -10.20 30.72
CA ASN A 252 -10.39 -9.04 30.48
C ASN A 252 -11.13 -7.85 29.86
N LEU A 253 -12.16 -8.09 29.04
CA LEU A 253 -13.03 -7.05 28.49
C LEU A 253 -14.01 -6.54 29.54
N THR A 254 -14.59 -7.45 30.33
CA THR A 254 -15.54 -7.10 31.39
C THR A 254 -14.92 -6.21 32.47
N VAL A 255 -13.66 -6.47 32.85
CA VAL A 255 -12.96 -5.69 33.88
C VAL A 255 -12.11 -4.55 33.32
N PHE A 256 -12.17 -4.29 32.01
CA PHE A 256 -11.26 -3.35 31.33
C PHE A 256 -11.37 -1.94 31.92
N GLU A 257 -12.59 -1.40 31.98
CA GLU A 257 -12.85 -0.07 32.55
C GLU A 257 -12.41 0.03 34.01
N GLN A 258 -12.67 -1.02 34.80
CA GLN A 258 -12.28 -1.08 36.21
C GLN A 258 -10.76 -1.06 36.37
N ARG A 259 -10.02 -1.77 35.51
CA ARG A 259 -8.55 -1.76 35.49
C ARG A 259 -8.02 -0.38 35.14
N ILE A 260 -8.60 0.30 34.15
CA ILE A 260 -8.23 1.68 33.78
C ILE A 260 -8.43 2.64 34.95
N ASN A 261 -9.61 2.61 35.57
CA ASN A 261 -9.97 3.53 36.65
C ASN A 261 -9.17 3.26 37.94
N GLY A 262 -8.80 2.01 38.20
CA GLY A 262 -8.00 1.61 39.36
C GLY A 262 -6.48 1.73 39.16
N PHE A 263 -6.01 2.04 37.95
CA PHE A 263 -4.59 2.04 37.64
C PHE A 263 -3.87 3.24 38.28
N LYS A 264 -2.70 2.99 38.88
CA LYS A 264 -1.89 4.02 39.54
C LYS A 264 -0.56 4.15 38.82
N VAL A 265 -0.35 5.30 38.19
CA VAL A 265 0.87 5.65 37.47
C VAL A 265 1.99 5.95 38.46
N LYS A 266 3.14 5.30 38.30
CA LYS A 266 4.35 5.55 39.13
C LYS A 266 5.54 6.04 38.31
N ASP A 267 5.61 5.67 37.03
CA ASP A 267 6.64 6.08 36.10
C ASP A 267 6.08 6.29 34.69
N ASP A 268 6.96 6.67 33.76
CA ASP A 268 6.57 7.02 32.39
C ASP A 268 5.97 5.81 31.64
N ILE A 269 6.54 4.61 31.82
CA ILE A 269 6.02 3.37 31.21
C ILE A 269 4.61 3.06 31.70
N ASP A 270 4.34 3.27 33.00
CA ASP A 270 2.98 3.14 33.54
C ASP A 270 2.02 4.13 32.87
N GLY A 271 2.48 5.35 32.60
CA GLY A 271 1.72 6.39 31.91
C GLY A 271 1.38 6.00 30.46
N GLU A 272 2.38 5.50 29.72
CA GLU A 272 2.22 5.00 28.34
C GLU A 272 1.25 3.82 28.28
N CYS A 273 1.42 2.83 29.15
CA CYS A 273 0.50 1.69 29.26
C CYS A 273 -0.95 2.15 29.52
N LEU A 274 -1.13 3.12 30.42
CA LEU A 274 -2.46 3.67 30.71
C LEU A 274 -3.05 4.43 29.53
N SER A 275 -2.24 5.18 28.78
CA SER A 275 -2.69 5.90 27.57
C SER A 275 -3.20 4.91 26.52
N VAL A 276 -2.39 3.90 26.19
CA VAL A 276 -2.77 2.84 25.23
C VAL A 276 -4.04 2.12 25.67
N ALA A 277 -4.16 1.79 26.96
CA ALA A 277 -5.37 1.14 27.46
C ALA A 277 -6.63 2.02 27.33
N LYS A 278 -6.51 3.32 27.61
CA LYS A 278 -7.62 4.28 27.45
C LYS A 278 -8.00 4.45 25.99
N GLU A 279 -7.03 4.56 25.10
CA GLU A 279 -7.24 4.69 23.67
C GLU A 279 -7.94 3.44 23.10
N ALA A 280 -7.47 2.25 23.47
CA ALA A 280 -8.09 0.97 23.10
C ALA A 280 -9.52 0.85 23.63
N PHE A 281 -9.75 1.22 24.89
CA PHE A 281 -11.09 1.17 25.48
C PHE A 281 -12.05 2.18 24.82
N ALA A 282 -11.57 3.39 24.50
CA ALA A 282 -12.35 4.38 23.76
C ALA A 282 -12.68 3.91 22.34
N LEU A 283 -11.74 3.23 21.67
CA LEU A 283 -12.00 2.57 20.38
C LEU A 283 -13.09 1.50 20.53
N TYR A 284 -12.95 0.59 21.49
CA TYR A 284 -13.93 -0.45 21.76
C TYR A 284 -15.34 0.11 22.03
N GLN A 285 -15.45 1.19 22.81
CA GLN A 285 -16.75 1.82 23.08
C GLN A 285 -17.34 2.49 21.84
N THR A 286 -16.52 3.10 20.99
CA THR A 286 -16.97 3.81 19.78
C THR A 286 -17.33 2.82 18.66
N TYR A 287 -16.60 1.71 18.58
CA TYR A 287 -16.62 0.74 17.50
C TYR A 287 -16.66 -0.71 18.04
N PRO A 288 -17.75 -1.11 18.71
CA PRO A 288 -17.80 -2.38 19.46
C PRO A 288 -17.84 -3.65 18.58
N ASN A 289 -18.12 -3.51 17.29
CA ASN A 289 -18.28 -4.62 16.34
C ASN A 289 -17.43 -4.45 15.08
N GLU A 290 -16.47 -3.51 15.09
CA GLU A 290 -15.61 -3.24 13.94
C GLU A 290 -14.32 -4.04 14.07
N ASN A 291 -13.93 -4.73 12.99
CA ASN A 291 -12.67 -5.47 12.91
C ASN A 291 -11.68 -4.77 11.98
N VAL A 292 -10.40 -5.16 12.07
CA VAL A 292 -9.30 -4.57 11.29
C VAL A 292 -9.48 -4.79 9.77
N PHE A 293 -10.24 -5.81 9.37
CA PHE A 293 -10.41 -6.22 7.97
C PHE A 293 -11.64 -5.61 7.28
N ARG A 294 -12.47 -4.81 7.97
CA ARG A 294 -13.77 -4.33 7.45
C ARG A 294 -13.70 -3.56 6.13
N ASN A 295 -12.57 -2.93 5.85
CA ASN A 295 -12.30 -2.16 4.64
C ASN A 295 -11.09 -2.71 3.87
N ALA A 296 -10.66 -3.95 4.15
CA ALA A 296 -9.55 -4.60 3.44
C ALA A 296 -9.89 -4.73 1.96
N LYS A 297 -9.09 -4.08 1.11
CA LYS A 297 -9.19 -4.19 -0.35
C LYS A 297 -7.80 -4.08 -0.98
N PRO A 298 -7.57 -4.76 -2.10
CA PRO A 298 -6.33 -4.60 -2.84
C PRO A 298 -6.14 -3.16 -3.31
N ASN A 299 -4.88 -2.70 -3.25
CA ASN A 299 -4.53 -1.41 -3.82
C ASN A 299 -4.58 -1.44 -5.37
N GLY A 300 -5.34 -0.52 -5.95
CA GLY A 300 -5.51 -0.42 -7.39
C GLY A 300 -6.60 -1.34 -7.97
N GLU A 301 -6.50 -1.63 -9.26
CA GLU A 301 -7.39 -2.57 -9.96
C GLU A 301 -6.76 -3.97 -9.92
N ALA A 302 -7.45 -4.95 -9.38
CA ALA A 302 -7.06 -6.36 -9.38
C ALA A 302 -8.14 -7.18 -10.09
N SER A 303 -7.73 -8.06 -11.00
CA SER A 303 -8.64 -9.03 -11.60
C SER A 303 -8.85 -10.22 -10.66
N GLU A 304 -9.85 -11.07 -10.93
CA GLU A 304 -10.05 -12.30 -10.17
C GLU A 304 -8.83 -13.22 -10.21
N GLU A 305 -8.06 -13.22 -11.30
CA GLU A 305 -6.82 -13.98 -11.45
C GLU A 305 -5.67 -13.41 -10.60
N ASP A 306 -5.70 -12.11 -10.30
CA ASP A 306 -4.68 -11.44 -9.50
C ASP A 306 -4.90 -11.63 -7.99
N MET A 307 -6.09 -12.04 -7.56
CA MET A 307 -6.46 -12.19 -6.14
C MET A 307 -5.57 -13.17 -5.39
N GLU A 308 -5.06 -14.22 -6.05
CA GLU A 308 -4.11 -15.17 -5.46
C GLU A 308 -2.70 -14.56 -5.25
N ASN A 309 -2.41 -13.45 -5.92
CA ASN A 309 -1.13 -12.73 -5.88
C ASN A 309 -1.23 -11.39 -5.13
N ILE A 310 -2.19 -11.26 -4.22
CA ILE A 310 -2.34 -10.08 -3.35
C ILE A 310 -1.99 -10.49 -1.93
N ILE A 311 -1.17 -9.67 -1.27
CA ILE A 311 -0.88 -9.83 0.15
C ILE A 311 -2.12 -9.41 0.95
N GLY A 312 -2.80 -10.36 1.56
CA GLY A 312 -3.88 -10.08 2.50
C GLY A 312 -3.38 -9.42 3.79
N MET A 313 -4.24 -8.64 4.44
CA MET A 313 -3.90 -7.93 5.67
C MET A 313 -3.49 -8.87 6.81
N GLU A 314 -4.02 -10.09 6.83
CA GLU A 314 -3.70 -11.13 7.81
C GLU A 314 -2.24 -11.61 7.74
N LYS A 315 -1.55 -11.36 6.62
CA LYS A 315 -0.13 -11.71 6.47
C LYS A 315 0.81 -10.75 7.19
N TYR A 316 0.40 -9.49 7.42
CA TYR A 316 1.25 -8.47 8.03
C TYR A 316 0.68 -7.88 9.33
N ILE A 317 -0.48 -8.34 9.79
CA ILE A 317 -1.09 -7.97 11.08
C ILE A 317 -1.33 -9.24 11.91
N SER A 318 -0.62 -9.41 13.02
CA SER A 318 -0.79 -10.61 13.86
C SER A 318 -0.18 -10.43 15.26
N PHE A 319 -0.66 -11.19 16.23
CA PHE A 319 0.17 -11.52 17.39
C PHE A 319 1.24 -12.53 16.98
N TYR A 320 2.43 -12.39 17.54
CA TYR A 320 3.56 -13.30 17.27
C TYR A 320 4.40 -13.54 18.51
N ALA A 321 5.36 -14.47 18.45
CA ALA A 321 6.04 -14.98 19.63
C ALA A 321 6.85 -13.90 20.36
N ASP A 322 7.90 -13.37 19.73
CA ASP A 322 8.86 -12.48 20.37
C ASP A 322 9.61 -11.64 19.35
N HIS A 323 10.15 -10.50 19.78
CA HIS A 323 10.89 -9.56 18.94
C HIS A 323 12.41 -9.68 19.05
N LYS A 324 12.90 -10.74 19.70
CA LYS A 324 14.31 -11.00 19.98
C LYS A 324 14.64 -12.44 19.57
N GLY A 325 15.93 -12.69 19.39
CA GLY A 325 16.45 -14.03 19.12
C GLY A 325 16.42 -14.38 17.65
N TRP A 326 17.01 -15.54 17.36
CA TRP A 326 17.14 -16.07 16.00
C TRP A 326 15.77 -16.28 15.36
N LEU A 327 14.81 -16.82 16.12
CA LEU A 327 13.49 -17.13 15.59
C LEU A 327 12.75 -15.89 15.08
N ASN A 328 12.92 -14.75 15.74
CA ASN A 328 12.38 -13.48 15.25
C ASN A 328 13.07 -13.01 13.97
N GLU A 329 14.41 -13.02 13.94
CA GLU A 329 15.18 -12.58 12.78
C GLU A 329 14.83 -13.39 11.53
N THR A 330 14.80 -14.73 11.66
CA THR A 330 14.42 -15.65 10.59
C THR A 330 12.96 -15.45 10.15
N LEU A 331 12.03 -15.24 11.09
CA LEU A 331 10.63 -14.97 10.74
C LEU A 331 10.50 -13.70 9.91
N ILE A 332 11.06 -12.59 10.39
CA ILE A 332 10.94 -11.28 9.74
C ILE A 332 11.60 -11.32 8.36
N GLU A 333 12.76 -11.98 8.22
CA GLU A 333 13.40 -12.19 6.93
C GLU A 333 12.52 -13.01 5.97
N SER A 334 11.98 -14.14 6.44
CA SER A 334 11.13 -15.03 5.61
C SER A 334 9.88 -14.32 5.12
N VAL A 335 9.18 -13.61 6.02
CA VAL A 335 7.97 -12.85 5.68
C VAL A 335 8.29 -11.73 4.69
N ASN A 336 9.36 -10.97 4.92
CA ASN A 336 9.72 -9.87 4.01
C ASN A 336 10.10 -10.40 2.62
N ASN A 337 10.83 -11.52 2.55
CA ASN A 337 11.19 -12.16 1.30
C ASN A 337 9.93 -12.63 0.54
N GLU A 338 8.97 -13.25 1.23
CA GLU A 338 7.68 -13.62 0.61
C GLU A 338 6.92 -12.38 0.12
N ILE A 339 6.74 -11.37 0.97
CA ILE A 339 5.98 -10.15 0.65
C ILE A 339 6.59 -9.37 -0.51
N GLN A 340 7.91 -9.37 -0.65
CA GLN A 340 8.59 -8.65 -1.73
C GLN A 340 8.30 -9.21 -3.13
N GLU A 341 7.83 -10.46 -3.24
CA GLU A 341 7.48 -11.08 -4.52
C GLU A 341 6.13 -10.60 -5.08
N TYR A 342 5.33 -9.89 -4.28
CA TYR A 342 3.99 -9.43 -4.68
C TYR A 342 4.00 -7.95 -5.09
N GLY A 343 3.15 -7.63 -6.08
CA GLY A 343 2.98 -6.27 -6.59
C GLY A 343 1.86 -5.46 -5.94
N GLN A 344 0.97 -6.12 -5.19
CA GLN A 344 -0.22 -5.54 -4.57
C GLN A 344 -0.45 -6.10 -3.18
N MET A 345 -1.05 -5.28 -2.32
CA MET A 345 -1.45 -5.68 -0.98
C MET A 345 -2.81 -5.09 -0.62
N GLU A 346 -3.51 -5.76 0.27
CA GLU A 346 -4.72 -5.23 0.86
C GLU A 346 -4.40 -4.15 1.88
N GLU A 347 -5.15 -3.06 1.82
CA GLU A 347 -5.11 -1.96 2.77
C GLU A 347 -6.55 -1.51 3.10
N PRO A 348 -6.77 -0.74 4.17
CA PRO A 348 -8.08 -0.13 4.41
C PRO A 348 -8.42 0.91 3.34
N ILE A 349 -9.39 0.57 2.48
CA ILE A 349 -9.79 1.43 1.35
C ILE A 349 -11.30 1.64 1.31
N ILE A 350 -11.69 2.91 1.20
CA ILE A 350 -13.07 3.34 0.96
C ILE A 350 -13.17 3.98 -0.43
N GLN A 351 -14.18 3.55 -1.20
CA GLN A 351 -14.47 4.13 -2.50
C GLN A 351 -15.86 4.76 -2.49
N LYS A 352 -15.94 6.03 -2.87
CA LYS A 352 -17.18 6.82 -2.93
C LYS A 352 -17.49 7.15 -4.38
N GLN A 353 -18.65 6.68 -4.87
CA GLN A 353 -19.07 6.88 -6.25
C GLN A 353 -20.04 8.07 -6.35
N PHE A 354 -19.70 9.05 -7.19
CA PHE A 354 -20.49 10.27 -7.40
C PHE A 354 -21.39 10.15 -8.63
N ASP A 355 -22.06 9.00 -8.74
CA ASP A 355 -22.84 8.57 -9.88
C ASP A 355 -24.32 9.03 -9.82
N GLY A 356 -24.69 9.66 -8.70
CA GLY A 356 -25.99 10.20 -8.38
C GLY A 356 -26.90 9.34 -7.50
N ARG A 357 -26.41 8.20 -7.03
CA ARG A 357 -26.99 7.47 -5.90
C ARG A 357 -26.56 8.11 -4.58
N ASP A 358 -27.16 7.65 -3.49
CA ASP A 358 -26.77 8.05 -2.15
C ASP A 358 -25.32 7.63 -1.87
N ILE A 359 -24.54 8.56 -1.33
CA ILE A 359 -23.13 8.33 -1.01
C ILE A 359 -23.05 7.72 0.39
N THR A 360 -22.34 6.60 0.52
CA THR A 360 -22.07 6.00 1.83
C THR A 360 -21.21 6.92 2.67
N THR A 361 -21.68 7.24 3.89
CA THR A 361 -20.99 8.10 4.87
C THR A 361 -19.89 7.39 5.66
N ASN A 362 -19.21 6.42 5.04
CA ASN A 362 -18.13 5.67 5.69
C ASN A 362 -16.84 6.49 5.70
N ASN A 363 -16.00 6.24 6.70
CA ASN A 363 -14.69 6.86 6.89
C ASN A 363 -13.69 5.84 7.48
N LEU A 364 -12.41 6.19 7.48
CA LEU A 364 -11.33 5.37 8.03
C LEU A 364 -10.92 5.80 9.45
N CYS A 365 -11.83 6.42 10.23
CA CYS A 365 -11.49 6.92 11.57
C CYS A 365 -11.15 5.81 12.57
N PHE A 366 -11.71 4.61 12.41
CA PHE A 366 -11.38 3.45 13.24
C PHE A 366 -9.97 2.97 12.92
N GLU A 367 -9.66 2.75 11.64
CA GLU A 367 -8.38 2.24 11.16
C GLU A 367 -7.24 3.17 11.53
N ASN A 368 -7.38 4.47 11.25
CA ASN A 368 -6.39 5.48 11.66
C ASN A 368 -6.02 5.37 13.14
N ARG A 369 -7.03 5.26 14.02
CA ARG A 369 -6.83 5.15 15.45
C ARG A 369 -6.32 3.77 15.88
N LEU A 370 -6.75 2.71 15.22
CA LEU A 370 -6.31 1.34 15.51
C LEU A 370 -4.84 1.16 15.16
N PHE A 371 -4.40 1.60 13.97
CA PHE A 371 -3.01 1.47 13.57
C PHE A 371 -2.08 2.35 14.43
N GLU A 372 -2.51 3.55 14.81
CA GLU A 372 -1.78 4.36 15.80
C GLU A 372 -1.66 3.64 17.16
N LEU A 373 -2.75 3.00 17.63
CA LEU A 373 -2.74 2.18 18.84
C LEU A 373 -1.77 1.01 18.72
N LEU A 374 -1.74 0.32 17.58
CA LEU A 374 -0.84 -0.80 17.33
C LEU A 374 0.63 -0.38 17.38
N HIS A 375 0.97 0.77 16.78
CA HIS A 375 2.32 1.33 16.89
C HIS A 375 2.71 1.60 18.35
N LYS A 376 1.87 2.32 19.11
CA LYS A 376 2.15 2.63 20.52
C LYS A 376 2.26 1.38 21.38
N LEU A 377 1.38 0.39 21.17
CA LEU A 377 1.44 -0.89 21.88
C LEU A 377 2.73 -1.64 21.55
N SER A 378 3.10 -1.66 20.27
CA SER A 378 4.32 -2.29 19.80
C SER A 378 5.55 -1.64 20.44
N ASP A 379 5.64 -0.30 20.43
CA ASP A 379 6.74 0.44 21.06
C ASP A 379 6.92 0.06 22.53
N ILE A 380 5.83 -0.01 23.30
CA ILE A 380 5.86 -0.44 24.71
C ILE A 380 6.39 -1.86 24.83
N LEU A 381 5.85 -2.81 24.05
CA LEU A 381 6.21 -4.22 24.19
C LEU A 381 7.66 -4.48 23.75
N HIS A 382 8.18 -3.76 22.76
CA HIS A 382 9.58 -3.86 22.32
C HIS A 382 10.59 -3.41 23.40
N THR A 383 10.16 -2.70 24.44
CA THR A 383 11.04 -2.37 25.57
C THR A 383 11.27 -3.52 26.55
N PHE A 384 10.52 -4.63 26.45
CA PHE A 384 10.53 -5.77 27.39
C PHE A 384 10.91 -7.09 26.72
#